data_AF-A0AAD8ZLY3-F1
#
_entry.id   AF-A0AAD8ZLY3-F1
#
_cell.length_a   1.000
_cell.length_b   1.000
_cell.length_c   1.000
_cell.angle_alpha   90.00
_cell.angle_beta   90.00
_cell.angle_gamma   90.00
#
_symmetry.space_group_name_H-M   'P 1'
#
loop_
_entity.id
_entity.type
_entity.pdbx_description
1 polymer ?
#
loop_
_entity_poly.entity_id
_entity_poly.type
_entity_poly.pdbx_seq_one_letter_code
_entity_poly.pdbx_strand_id
1 'polypeptide(L)'
;GKGQLSTYFLPWLILVFFCFMISLGLLYKAIDANGKNHDSVYNYRVEISILFIIIIIVALFMMNIFMGFVIITFREEGEAECLEYVLKAQPLILYIPKNPVQYKFWSMINSTGFEYIMFVLILLNTVTLAVQHYKQSKLFSSAMDILNMVFTGLFTVEMSLKLLA
;
A
#
# COMPACT_ATOMS: atom_id res chain seq x y z
N GLY A 1 11.04 -5.81 1.56
CA GLY A 1 10.53 -4.99 0.42
C GLY A 1 9.90 -3.61 0.76
N LYS A 2 8.60 -3.38 0.46
CA LYS A 2 7.98 -2.01 0.45
C LYS A 2 7.74 -1.35 1.81
N GLY A 3 7.70 -2.13 2.91
CA GLY A 3 7.43 -1.62 4.25
C GLY A 3 8.59 -0.83 4.87
N GLN A 4 9.83 -1.34 4.76
CA GLN A 4 11.01 -0.71 5.36
C GLN A 4 11.37 0.63 4.71
N LEU A 5 11.25 0.76 3.38
CA LEU A 5 11.54 2.01 2.69
C LEU A 5 10.62 3.14 3.21
N SER A 6 9.34 2.85 3.42
CA SER A 6 8.39 3.83 3.98
C SER A 6 8.72 4.19 5.44
N THR A 7 9.12 3.20 6.26
CA THR A 7 9.41 3.38 7.69
C THR A 7 10.60 4.30 7.95
N TYR A 8 11.65 4.29 7.12
CA TYR A 8 12.85 5.11 7.35
C TYR A 8 12.90 6.36 6.47
N PHE A 9 12.38 6.29 5.24
CA PHE A 9 12.42 7.41 4.30
C PHE A 9 11.42 8.50 4.67
N LEU A 10 10.19 8.12 5.10
CA LEU A 10 9.13 9.09 5.34
C LEU A 10 9.38 9.95 6.59
N PRO A 11 9.79 9.41 7.76
CA PRO A 11 10.14 10.24 8.91
C PRO A 11 11.34 11.15 8.65
N TRP A 12 12.30 10.68 7.84
CA TRP A 12 13.47 11.45 7.47
C TRP A 12 13.14 12.60 6.51
N LEU A 13 12.28 12.35 5.51
CA LEU A 13 11.77 13.38 4.61
C LEU A 13 10.94 14.44 5.36
N ILE A 14 10.16 14.01 6.35
CA ILE A 14 9.44 14.91 7.27
C ILE A 14 10.43 15.76 8.09
N LEU A 15 11.48 15.16 8.65
CA LEU A 15 12.51 15.87 9.42
C LEU A 15 13.24 16.93 8.57
N VAL A 16 13.55 16.61 7.32
CA VAL A 16 14.16 17.54 6.36
C VAL A 16 13.23 18.69 6.06
N PHE A 17 11.95 18.40 5.79
CA PHE A 17 10.95 19.42 5.51
C PHE A 17 10.80 20.37 6.70
N PHE A 18 10.74 19.82 7.92
CA PHE A 18 10.70 20.59 9.16
C PHE A 18 11.97 21.43 9.36
N CYS A 19 13.16 20.87 9.15
CA CYS A 19 14.43 21.58 9.31
C CYS A 19 14.54 22.77 8.34
N PHE A 20 14.12 22.57 7.08
CA PHE A 20 14.13 23.62 6.06
C PHE A 20 13.11 24.74 6.38
N MET A 21 11.90 24.38 6.80
CA MET A 21 10.88 25.36 7.22
C MET A 21 11.32 26.17 8.46
N ILE A 22 11.98 25.51 9.43
CA ILE A 22 12.50 26.18 10.63
C ILE A 22 13.63 27.15 10.26
N SER A 23 14.53 26.75 9.37
CA SER A 23 15.65 27.59 8.92
C SER A 23 15.18 28.88 8.22
N LEU A 24 14.16 28.78 7.36
CA LEU A 24 13.53 29.94 6.70
C LEU A 24 12.88 30.91 7.70
N GLY A 25 12.20 30.39 8.73
CA GLY A 25 11.59 31.22 9.77
C GLY A 25 12.62 31.95 10.64
N LEU A 26 13.75 31.28 10.93
CA LEU A 26 14.87 31.89 11.66
C LEU A 26 15.60 32.93 10.82
N LEU A 27 15.78 32.69 9.53
CA LEU A 27 16.38 33.67 8.60
C LEU A 27 15.60 34.97 8.60
N TYR A 28 14.27 34.90 8.44
CA TYR A 28 13.42 36.10 8.40
C TYR A 28 13.51 36.90 9.70
N LYS A 29 13.46 36.21 10.85
CA LYS A 29 13.64 36.84 12.16
C LYS A 29 15.04 37.42 12.36
N ALA A 30 16.08 36.79 11.79
CA ALA A 30 17.46 37.25 11.90
C ALA A 30 17.73 38.51 11.05
N ILE A 31 17.10 38.61 9.87
CA ILE A 31 17.21 39.79 8.98
C ILE A 31 16.56 41.03 9.60
N ASP A 32 15.42 40.84 10.27
CA ASP A 32 14.64 41.92 10.86
C ASP A 32 15.04 42.27 12.31
N ALA A 33 15.97 41.51 12.91
CA ALA A 33 16.40 41.72 14.28
C ALA A 33 17.16 43.05 14.44
N ASN A 34 16.66 43.90 15.35
CA ASN A 34 17.22 45.21 15.64
C ASN A 34 17.52 45.33 17.15
N GLY A 35 18.81 45.36 17.52
CA GLY A 35 19.27 45.59 18.90
C GLY A 35 18.66 44.64 19.94
N LYS A 36 18.96 44.87 21.23
CA LYS A 36 18.49 43.98 22.32
C LYS A 36 17.14 44.39 22.94
N ASN A 37 16.57 45.54 22.55
CA ASN A 37 15.32 46.11 23.08
C ASN A 37 14.58 46.99 22.05
N HIS A 38 14.82 46.79 20.75
CA HIS A 38 14.10 47.53 19.70
C HIS A 38 13.16 46.61 18.95
N ASP A 39 12.07 47.19 18.45
CA ASP A 39 11.16 46.49 17.55
C ASP A 39 11.88 46.11 16.26
N SER A 40 11.47 44.98 15.68
CA SER A 40 12.03 44.45 14.45
C SER A 40 11.87 45.45 13.31
N VAL A 41 12.96 45.79 12.63
CA VAL A 41 12.95 46.71 11.49
C VAL A 41 13.18 45.89 10.23
N TYR A 42 12.25 46.02 9.28
CA TYR A 42 12.28 45.26 8.04
C TYR A 42 13.59 45.46 7.27
N ASN A 43 14.24 44.36 6.86
CA ASN A 43 15.48 44.36 6.07
C ASN A 43 16.67 45.12 6.71
N TYR A 44 16.75 45.14 8.05
CA TYR A 44 17.78 45.88 8.76
C TYR A 44 19.20 45.27 8.63
N ARG A 45 19.29 43.95 8.46
CA ARG A 45 20.57 43.21 8.41
C ARG A 45 20.64 42.20 7.26
N VAL A 46 20.57 42.70 6.02
CA VAL A 46 20.65 41.87 4.80
C VAL A 46 21.97 41.11 4.66
N GLU A 47 23.06 41.59 5.25
CA GLU A 47 24.37 40.92 5.22
C GLU A 47 24.33 39.53 5.90
N ILE A 48 23.46 39.35 6.90
CA ILE A 48 23.29 38.07 7.61
C ILE A 48 22.69 37.01 6.69
N SER A 49 21.95 37.40 5.64
CA SER A 49 21.36 36.46 4.68
C SER A 49 22.42 35.65 3.91
N ILE A 50 23.60 36.23 3.67
CA ILE A 50 24.69 35.55 2.94
C ILE A 50 25.22 34.37 3.76
N LEU A 51 25.38 34.53 5.08
CA LEU A 51 25.84 33.47 5.97
C LEU A 51 24.83 32.30 6.01
N PHE A 52 23.54 32.61 6.02
CA PHE A 52 22.49 31.58 5.96
C PHE A 52 22.49 30.80 4.64
N ILE A 53 22.75 31.45 3.50
CA ILE A 53 22.87 30.76 2.21
C ILE A 53 24.03 29.74 2.24
N ILE A 54 25.17 30.12 2.82
CA ILE A 54 26.31 29.21 2.98
C ILE A 54 25.95 28.04 3.91
N ILE A 55 25.27 28.30 5.03
CA ILE A 55 24.82 27.26 5.97
C ILE A 55 23.84 26.29 5.28
N ILE A 56 22.92 26.81 4.45
CA ILE A 56 21.96 25.99 3.69
C ILE A 56 22.70 25.10 2.69
N ILE A 57 23.70 25.61 1.96
CA ILE A 57 24.48 24.82 1.00
C ILE A 57 25.22 23.67 1.71
N VAL A 58 25.86 23.95 2.85
CA VAL A 58 26.57 22.92 3.63
C VAL A 58 25.59 21.88 4.18
N ALA A 59 24.43 22.32 4.70
CA ALA A 59 23.39 21.42 5.19
C ALA A 59 22.83 20.51 4.08
N LEU A 60 22.59 21.06 2.88
CA LEU A 60 22.13 20.29 1.72
C LEU A 60 23.18 19.27 1.26
N PHE A 61 24.46 19.61 1.32
CA PHE A 61 25.54 18.68 0.99
C PHE A 61 25.61 17.51 1.97
N MET A 62 25.58 17.80 3.28
CA MET A 62 25.57 16.76 4.33
C MET A 62 24.34 15.85 4.22
N MET A 63 23.19 16.43 3.88
CA MET A 63 21.94 15.70 3.64
C MET A 63 22.05 14.75 2.43
N ASN A 64 22.63 15.20 1.32
CA ASN A 64 22.80 14.39 0.11
C ASN A 64 23.75 13.20 0.31
N ILE A 65 24.83 13.39 1.09
CA ILE A 65 25.73 12.28 1.44
C ILE A 65 25.00 11.23 2.28
N PHE A 66 24.26 11.66 3.30
CA PHE A 66 23.50 10.75 4.15
C PHE A 66 22.48 9.94 3.35
N MET A 67 21.77 10.58 2.41
CA MET A 67 20.85 9.88 1.52
C MET A 67 21.52 8.87 0.61
N GLY A 68 22.69 9.22 0.08
CA GLY A 68 23.50 8.28 -0.69
C GLY A 68 23.79 7.01 0.10
N PHE A 69 24.25 7.15 1.35
CA PHE A 69 24.53 6.02 2.22
C PHE A 69 23.28 5.17 2.49
N VAL A 70 22.17 5.79 2.90
CA VAL A 70 20.92 5.09 3.19
C VAL A 70 20.41 4.30 1.98
N ILE A 71 20.46 4.89 0.78
CA ILE A 71 20.04 4.21 -0.46
C ILE A 71 20.93 2.99 -0.75
N ILE A 72 22.24 3.11 -0.53
CA ILE A 72 23.18 1.99 -0.74
C ILE A 72 22.86 0.86 0.24
N THR A 73 22.71 1.14 1.52
CA THR A 73 22.36 0.13 2.53
C THR A 73 21.04 -0.57 2.19
N PHE A 74 20.03 0.17 1.73
CA PHE A 74 18.75 -0.43 1.30
C PHE A 74 18.90 -1.34 0.08
N ARG A 75 19.77 -0.98 -0.86
CA ARG A 75 20.04 -1.83 -2.03
C ARG A 75 20.71 -3.12 -1.60
N GLU A 76 21.70 -3.04 -0.71
CA GLU A 76 22.39 -4.21 -0.17
C GLU A 76 21.44 -5.14 0.59
N GLU A 77 20.55 -4.60 1.43
CA GLU A 77 19.52 -5.39 2.11
C GLU A 77 18.55 -6.05 1.13
N GLY A 78 18.13 -5.33 0.08
CA GLY A 78 17.22 -5.86 -0.93
C GLY A 78 17.83 -6.99 -1.78
N GLU A 79 19.11 -6.87 -2.12
CA GLU A 79 19.85 -7.92 -2.85
C GLU A 79 20.05 -9.17 -1.97
N ALA A 80 20.37 -8.99 -0.69
CA ALA A 80 20.49 -10.08 0.27
C ALA A 80 19.15 -10.80 0.50
N GLU A 81 18.05 -10.05 0.67
CA GLU A 81 16.69 -10.59 0.82
C GLU A 81 16.31 -11.46 -0.40
N CYS A 82 16.59 -10.97 -1.61
CA CYS A 82 16.32 -11.71 -2.85
C CYS A 82 17.13 -13.01 -2.95
N LEU A 83 18.42 -12.96 -2.64
CA LEU A 83 19.27 -14.15 -2.63
C LEU A 83 18.77 -15.17 -1.61
N GLU A 84 18.39 -14.73 -0.43
CA GLU A 84 17.82 -15.60 0.61
C GLU A 84 16.51 -16.25 0.14
N TYR A 85 15.64 -15.52 -0.57
CA TYR A 85 14.43 -16.08 -1.16
C TYR A 85 14.72 -17.16 -2.20
N VAL A 86 15.70 -16.94 -3.09
CA VAL A 86 16.12 -17.95 -4.09
C VAL A 86 16.69 -19.19 -3.41
N LEU A 87 17.54 -19.01 -2.39
CA LEU A 87 18.14 -20.13 -1.65
C LEU A 87 17.12 -20.92 -0.83
N LYS A 88 16.07 -20.26 -0.31
CA LYS A 88 14.98 -20.89 0.45
C LYS A 88 13.84 -21.41 -0.41
N ALA A 89 13.87 -21.20 -1.72
CA ALA A 89 12.80 -21.64 -2.61
C ALA A 89 12.69 -23.17 -2.58
N GLN A 90 11.63 -23.67 -1.96
CA GLN A 90 11.24 -25.07 -2.05
C GLN A 90 10.36 -25.24 -3.30
N PRO A 91 10.52 -26.32 -4.07
CA PRO A 91 9.62 -26.57 -5.19
C PRO A 91 8.20 -26.75 -4.66
N LEU A 92 7.26 -25.97 -5.20
CA LEU A 92 5.83 -26.18 -4.94
C LEU A 92 5.47 -27.58 -5.45
N ILE A 93 5.18 -28.50 -4.53
CA ILE A 93 4.66 -29.82 -4.89
C ILE A 93 3.22 -29.62 -5.35
N LEU A 94 3.04 -29.43 -6.65
CA LEU A 94 1.74 -29.33 -7.28
C LEU A 94 1.17 -30.75 -7.40
N TYR A 95 0.09 -31.04 -6.68
CA TYR A 95 -0.60 -32.33 -6.77
C TYR A 95 -1.28 -32.43 -8.15
N ILE A 96 -0.74 -33.28 -9.02
CA ILE A 96 -1.35 -33.57 -10.32
C ILE A 96 -2.20 -34.85 -10.16
N PRO A 97 -3.54 -34.74 -10.18
CA PRO A 97 -4.41 -35.91 -10.03
C PRO A 97 -4.17 -36.90 -11.18
N LYS A 98 -3.87 -38.16 -10.85
CA LYS A 98 -3.55 -39.22 -11.81
C LYS A 98 -4.79 -39.82 -12.50
N ASN A 99 -5.98 -39.62 -11.93
CA ASN A 99 -7.24 -40.14 -12.47
C ASN A 99 -7.81 -39.20 -13.55
N PRO A 100 -8.11 -39.68 -14.78
CA PRO A 100 -8.62 -38.83 -15.86
C PRO A 100 -9.90 -38.07 -15.51
N VAL A 101 -10.75 -38.63 -14.65
CA VAL A 101 -11.97 -37.96 -14.18
C VAL A 101 -11.62 -36.77 -13.28
N GLN A 102 -10.73 -36.96 -12.30
CA GLN A 102 -10.26 -35.90 -11.40
C GLN A 102 -9.51 -34.81 -12.16
N TYR A 103 -8.67 -35.18 -13.13
CA TYR A 103 -7.96 -34.20 -13.97
C TYR A 103 -8.91 -33.30 -14.76
N LYS A 104 -10.03 -33.85 -15.24
CA LYS A 104 -11.05 -33.07 -15.95
C LYS A 104 -11.77 -32.07 -15.02
N PHE A 105 -12.08 -32.47 -13.79
CA PHE A 105 -12.65 -31.57 -12.77
C PHE A 105 -11.64 -30.52 -12.29
N TRP A 106 -10.41 -30.93 -12.04
CA TRP A 106 -9.30 -30.05 -11.65
C TRP A 106 -9.03 -28.98 -12.72
N SER A 107 -8.96 -29.37 -13.99
CA SER A 107 -8.80 -28.42 -15.10
C SER A 107 -9.99 -27.48 -15.28
N MET A 108 -11.20 -27.91 -14.91
CA MET A 108 -12.41 -27.07 -14.99
C MET A 108 -12.42 -26.01 -13.89
N ILE A 109 -12.13 -26.42 -12.64
CA ILE A 109 -12.15 -25.54 -11.46
C ILE A 109 -10.98 -24.55 -11.49
N ASN A 110 -9.81 -24.97 -11.97
CA ASN A 110 -8.61 -24.12 -12.08
C ASN A 110 -8.63 -23.22 -13.33
N SER A 111 -9.74 -23.17 -14.06
CA SER A 111 -9.85 -22.29 -15.22
C SER A 111 -10.18 -20.85 -14.79
N THR A 112 -9.54 -19.87 -15.42
CA THR A 112 -9.81 -18.45 -15.15
C THR A 112 -11.28 -18.08 -15.41
N GLY A 113 -11.94 -18.76 -16.35
CA GLY A 113 -13.37 -18.57 -16.62
C GLY A 113 -14.26 -18.95 -15.44
N PHE A 114 -13.94 -20.04 -14.73
CA PHE A 114 -14.67 -20.45 -13.53
C PHE A 114 -14.50 -19.44 -12.39
N GLU A 115 -13.28 -18.90 -12.22
CA GLU A 115 -13.01 -17.84 -11.24
C GLU A 115 -13.86 -16.58 -11.50
N TYR A 116 -13.99 -16.14 -12.76
CA TYR A 116 -14.84 -15.01 -13.12
C TYR A 116 -16.33 -15.27 -12.84
N ILE A 117 -16.83 -16.48 -13.13
CA ILE A 117 -18.22 -16.85 -12.83
C ILE A 117 -18.48 -16.78 -11.32
N MET A 118 -17.57 -17.30 -10.50
CA MET A 118 -17.68 -17.26 -9.04
C MET A 118 -17.67 -15.82 -8.51
N PHE A 119 -16.81 -14.96 -9.06
CA PHE A 119 -16.76 -13.55 -8.69
C PHE A 119 -18.09 -12.83 -9.00
N VAL A 120 -18.67 -13.07 -10.19
CA VAL A 120 -19.98 -12.51 -10.57
C VAL A 120 -21.10 -13.03 -9.66
N LEU A 121 -21.08 -14.31 -9.28
CA LEU A 121 -22.06 -14.88 -8.34
C LEU A 121 -21.98 -14.25 -6.94
N ILE A 122 -20.77 -13.94 -6.45
CA ILE A 122 -20.57 -13.22 -5.18
C ILE A 122 -21.16 -11.81 -5.27
N LEU A 123 -20.92 -11.11 -6.38
CA LEU A 123 -21.46 -9.76 -6.58
C LEU A 123 -22.99 -9.78 -6.65
N LEU A 124 -23.57 -10.71 -7.40
CA LEU A 124 -25.03 -10.85 -7.52
C LEU A 124 -25.68 -11.19 -6.19
N ASN A 125 -25.12 -12.13 -5.43
CA ASN A 125 -25.60 -12.46 -4.08
C ASN A 125 -25.55 -11.23 -3.14
N THR A 126 -24.46 -10.45 -3.21
CA THR A 126 -24.32 -9.23 -2.41
C THR A 126 -25.39 -8.19 -2.78
N VAL A 127 -25.68 -8.01 -4.07
CA VAL A 127 -26.76 -7.12 -4.55
C VAL A 127 -28.13 -7.63 -4.11
N THR A 128 -28.38 -8.94 -4.20
CA THR A 128 -29.62 -9.58 -3.73
C THR A 128 -29.85 -9.31 -2.24
N LEU A 129 -28.81 -9.42 -1.41
CA LEU A 129 -28.89 -9.08 0.01
C LEU A 129 -29.10 -7.58 0.23
N ALA A 130 -28.47 -6.71 -0.56
CA ALA A 130 -28.58 -5.26 -0.43
C ALA A 130 -29.96 -4.70 -0.83
N VAL A 131 -30.67 -5.36 -1.74
CA VAL A 131 -32.00 -4.93 -2.22
C VAL A 131 -33.13 -5.35 -1.27
N GLN A 132 -32.85 -6.23 -0.29
CA GLN A 132 -33.82 -6.57 0.75
C GLN A 132 -34.14 -5.35 1.63
N HIS A 133 -35.43 -5.03 1.80
CA HIS A 133 -35.91 -3.89 2.57
C HIS A 133 -37.05 -4.30 3.51
N TYR A 134 -37.29 -3.52 4.56
CA TYR A 134 -38.40 -3.79 5.48
C TYR A 134 -39.76 -3.56 4.77
N LYS A 135 -40.74 -4.46 4.97
CA LYS A 135 -42.08 -4.46 4.33
C LYS A 135 -42.10 -4.67 2.79
N GLN A 136 -41.46 -5.73 2.29
CA GLN A 136 -41.51 -6.08 0.86
C GLN A 136 -42.85 -6.71 0.45
N SER A 137 -43.17 -6.64 -0.84
CA SER A 137 -44.32 -7.37 -1.38
C SER A 137 -44.09 -8.89 -1.27
N LYS A 138 -45.16 -9.67 -1.07
CA LYS A 138 -45.06 -11.13 -0.88
C LYS A 138 -44.38 -11.82 -2.07
N LEU A 139 -44.65 -11.36 -3.29
CA LEU A 139 -44.02 -11.88 -4.52
C LEU A 139 -42.52 -11.60 -4.56
N PHE A 140 -42.10 -10.40 -4.13
CA PHE A 140 -40.69 -10.01 -4.11
C PHE A 140 -39.91 -10.78 -3.05
N SER A 141 -40.49 -10.97 -1.86
CA SER A 141 -39.89 -11.78 -0.79
C SER A 141 -39.68 -13.22 -1.25
N SER A 142 -40.68 -13.86 -1.85
CA SER A 142 -40.54 -15.24 -2.34
C SER A 142 -39.49 -15.37 -3.46
N ALA A 143 -39.39 -14.37 -4.36
CA ALA A 143 -38.35 -14.37 -5.39
C ALA A 143 -36.94 -14.26 -4.79
N MET A 144 -36.76 -13.39 -3.78
CA MET A 144 -35.47 -13.23 -3.09
C MET A 144 -35.07 -14.47 -2.30
N ASP A 145 -36.01 -15.15 -1.64
CA ASP A 145 -35.74 -16.40 -0.93
C ASP A 145 -35.30 -17.53 -1.87
N ILE A 146 -35.93 -17.63 -3.05
CA ILE A 146 -35.53 -18.59 -4.09
C ILE A 146 -34.12 -18.27 -4.60
N LEU A 147 -33.81 -17.00 -4.86
CA LEU A 147 -32.48 -16.57 -5.31
C LEU A 147 -31.40 -16.87 -4.27
N ASN A 148 -31.65 -16.58 -2.99
CA ASN A 148 -30.72 -16.89 -1.90
C ASN A 148 -30.48 -18.41 -1.77
N MET A 149 -31.52 -19.22 -1.95
CA MET A 149 -31.40 -20.69 -1.95
C MET A 149 -30.58 -21.19 -3.15
N VAL A 150 -30.77 -20.60 -4.34
CA VAL A 150 -29.99 -20.92 -5.54
C VAL A 150 -28.53 -20.54 -5.37
N PHE A 151 -28.21 -19.34 -4.86
CA PHE A 151 -26.83 -18.93 -4.60
C PHE A 151 -26.17 -19.86 -3.60
N THR A 152 -26.84 -20.19 -2.50
CA THR A 152 -26.35 -21.15 -1.50
C THR A 152 -26.08 -22.52 -2.13
N GLY A 153 -26.98 -23.01 -2.98
CA GLY A 153 -26.79 -24.26 -3.70
C GLY A 153 -25.58 -24.23 -4.64
N LEU A 154 -25.41 -23.16 -5.41
CA LEU A 154 -24.28 -22.99 -6.33
C LEU A 154 -22.93 -22.95 -5.58
N PHE A 155 -22.84 -22.23 -4.47
CA PHE A 155 -21.64 -22.24 -3.61
C PHE A 155 -21.38 -23.62 -3.00
N THR A 156 -22.44 -24.34 -2.61
CA THR A 156 -22.31 -25.71 -2.06
C THR A 156 -21.79 -26.71 -3.10
N VAL A 157 -22.29 -26.62 -4.33
CA VAL A 157 -21.81 -27.44 -5.46
C VAL A 157 -20.36 -27.11 -5.79
N GLU A 158 -19.99 -25.82 -5.80
CA GLU A 158 -18.60 -25.40 -5.99
C GLU A 158 -17.66 -25.97 -4.92
N MET A 159 -18.03 -25.88 -3.64
CA MET A 159 -17.25 -26.46 -2.55
C MET A 159 -17.10 -27.98 -2.71
N SER A 160 -18.18 -28.66 -3.12
CA SER A 160 -18.16 -30.11 -3.36
C SER A 160 -17.26 -30.49 -4.53
N LEU A 161 -17.26 -29.70 -5.61
CA LEU A 161 -16.37 -29.89 -6.76
C LEU A 161 -14.91 -29.69 -6.37
N LYS A 162 -14.60 -28.68 -5.54
CA LYS A 162 -13.24 -28.44 -5.00
C LYS A 162 -12.74 -29.55 -4.10
N LEU A 163 -13.61 -30.25 -3.38
CA LEU A 163 -13.24 -31.39 -2.52
C LEU A 163 -12.96 -32.67 -3.32
N LEU A 164 -13.54 -32.81 -4.51
CA LEU A 164 -13.40 -33.99 -5.36
C LEU A 164 -12.26 -33.89 -6.39
N ALA A 165 -11.79 -32.66 -6.66
CA ALA A 165 -10.66 -32.35 -7.54
C ALA A 165 -9.32 -32.46 -6.81
#